data_AF-A0A6B3EF94-F1
#
_entry.id   AF-A0A6B3EF94-F1
#
_cell.length_a   1.000
_cell.length_b   1.000
_cell.length_c   1.000
_cell.angle_alpha   90.00
_cell.angle_beta   90.00
_cell.angle_gamma   90.00
#
_symmetry.space_group_name_H-M   'P 1'
#
loop_
_entity.id
_entity.type
_entity.pdbx_description
1 polymer ?
#
loop_
_entity_poly.entity_id
_entity_poly.type
_entity_poly.pdbx_seq_one_letter_code
_entity_poly.pdbx_strand_id
1 'polypeptide(L)'
;AVHVPRRLQEARVELAKANEELSTRLGRAPKVSELAALMNLSEQQVVEAQIAANGYSSSSLDATIGGEDSGEGEAVLSDFIGAEDPGMELVEDLHALAPLLAGLEPRDRQILELRFGQELTQAQIGERLGVSQMHVSRLLNRTLGTLRAGLMSER
;
A
#
# COMPACT_ATOMS: atom_id res chain seq x y z
N ALA A 1 -9.97 10.76 -9.20
CA ALA A 1 -10.76 10.79 -10.45
C ALA A 1 -9.81 10.92 -11.62
N VAL A 2 -9.65 9.87 -12.44
CA VAL A 2 -8.78 9.91 -13.62
C VAL A 2 -9.55 10.56 -14.77
N HIS A 3 -9.06 11.69 -15.28
CA HIS A 3 -9.71 12.38 -16.40
C HIS A 3 -9.46 11.60 -17.68
N VAL A 4 -10.51 11.00 -18.23
CA VAL A 4 -10.46 10.26 -19.50
C VAL A 4 -10.27 11.26 -20.64
N PRO A 5 -9.28 11.10 -21.54
CA PRO A 5 -9.12 11.95 -22.71
C PRO A 5 -10.34 11.87 -23.65
N ARG A 6 -10.79 13.00 -24.21
CA ARG A 6 -12.01 13.11 -25.03
C ARG A 6 -12.08 12.14 -26.21
N ARG A 7 -10.95 11.90 -26.88
CA ARG A 7 -10.83 10.92 -27.97
C ARG A 7 -11.20 9.50 -27.55
N LEU A 8 -10.92 9.14 -26.30
CA LEU A 8 -11.23 7.81 -25.77
C LEU A 8 -12.71 7.68 -25.39
N GLN A 9 -13.34 8.78 -24.97
CA GLN A 9 -14.78 8.83 -24.69
C GLN A 9 -15.61 8.71 -25.97
N GLU A 10 -15.17 9.35 -27.06
CA GLU A 10 -15.79 9.25 -28.39
C GLU A 10 -15.68 7.81 -28.94
N ALA A 11 -14.50 7.20 -28.86
CA ALA A 11 -14.28 5.81 -29.28
C ALA A 11 -15.14 4.79 -28.49
N ARG A 12 -15.38 5.03 -27.19
CA ARG A 12 -16.25 4.18 -26.37
C ARG A 12 -17.71 4.21 -26.82
N VAL A 13 -18.22 5.41 -27.13
CA VAL A 13 -19.61 5.58 -27.58
C VAL A 13 -19.82 4.90 -28.94
N GLU A 14 -18.83 4.98 -29.83
CA GLU A 14 -18.88 4.30 -31.13
C GLU A 14 -18.82 2.77 -30.99
N LEU A 15 -17.96 2.25 -30.12
CA LEU A 15 -17.87 0.81 -29.85
C LEU A 15 -19.15 0.25 -29.22
N ALA A 16 -19.76 0.98 -28.29
CA ALA A 16 -21.03 0.59 -27.67
C ALA A 16 -22.17 0.52 -28.70
N LYS A 17 -22.28 1.52 -29.58
CA LYS A 17 -23.27 1.54 -30.68
C LYS A 17 -23.08 0.38 -31.65
N ALA A 18 -21.83 0.14 -32.06
CA ALA A 18 -21.50 -0.97 -32.97
C ALA A 18 -21.85 -2.34 -32.36
N ASN A 19 -21.64 -2.49 -31.04
CA ASN A 19 -21.97 -3.71 -30.31
C ASN A 19 -23.49 -3.91 -30.21
N GLU A 20 -24.26 -2.87 -29.88
CA GLU A 20 -25.73 -2.93 -29.80
C GLU A 20 -26.38 -3.19 -31.16
N GLU A 21 -25.89 -2.55 -32.23
CA GLU A 21 -26.36 -2.77 -33.60
C GLU A 21 -26.15 -4.22 -34.05
N LEU A 22 -24.94 -4.75 -33.85
CA LEU A 22 -24.65 -6.13 -34.21
C LEU A 22 -25.37 -7.15 -33.32
N SER A 23 -25.51 -6.87 -32.03
CA SER A 23 -26.24 -7.74 -31.11
C SER A 23 -27.71 -7.86 -31.51
N THR A 24 -28.33 -6.74 -31.86
CA THR A 24 -29.71 -6.68 -32.37
C THR A 24 -29.86 -7.46 -33.68
N ARG A 25 -28.89 -7.34 -34.60
CA ARG A 25 -28.93 -8.01 -35.91
C ARG A 25 -28.62 -9.51 -35.84
N LEU A 26 -27.74 -9.93 -34.94
CA LEU A 26 -27.28 -11.32 -34.83
C LEU A 26 -28.08 -12.13 -33.79
N GLY A 27 -28.82 -11.47 -32.91
CA GLY A 27 -29.51 -12.11 -31.78
C GLY A 27 -28.54 -12.70 -30.75
N ARG A 28 -27.26 -12.32 -30.80
CA ARG A 28 -26.16 -12.78 -29.94
C ARG A 28 -25.08 -11.71 -29.85
N ALA A 29 -24.21 -11.80 -28.85
CA ALA A 29 -23.03 -10.95 -28.77
C ALA A 29 -22.14 -11.09 -30.03
N PRO A 30 -21.67 -9.96 -30.62
CA PRO A 30 -20.76 -9.98 -31.76
C PRO A 30 -19.34 -10.37 -31.37
N LYS A 31 -18.63 -10.98 -32.33
CA LYS A 31 -17.19 -11.28 -32.22
C LYS A 31 -16.35 -10.04 -32.53
N VAL A 32 -15.10 -10.06 -32.06
CA VAL A 32 -14.10 -9.00 -32.31
C VAL A 32 -13.91 -8.76 -33.82
N SER A 33 -13.86 -9.83 -34.62
CA SER A 33 -13.75 -9.74 -36.08
C SER A 33 -14.97 -9.08 -36.75
N GLU A 34 -16.17 -9.28 -36.19
CA GLU A 34 -17.44 -8.71 -36.69
C GLU A 34 -17.52 -7.21 -36.35
N LEU A 35 -17.05 -6.83 -35.15
CA LEU A 35 -16.91 -5.43 -34.73
C LEU A 35 -15.83 -4.70 -35.55
N ALA A 36 -14.68 -5.33 -35.78
CA ALA A 36 -13.59 -4.79 -36.59
C ALA A 36 -14.05 -4.48 -38.02
N ALA A 37 -14.79 -5.41 -38.64
CA ALA A 37 -15.36 -5.22 -39.96
C ALA A 37 -16.39 -4.07 -40.00
N LEU A 38 -17.24 -3.94 -38.98
CA LEU A 38 -18.24 -2.87 -38.92
C LEU A 38 -17.62 -1.49 -38.67
N MET A 39 -16.63 -1.42 -37.79
CA MET A 39 -15.98 -0.16 -37.39
C MET A 39 -14.84 0.24 -38.34
N ASN A 40 -14.53 -0.59 -39.35
CA ASN A 40 -13.39 -0.42 -40.25
C ASN A 40 -12.06 -0.24 -39.49
N LEU A 41 -11.88 -1.06 -38.45
CA LEU A 41 -10.70 -1.10 -37.59
C LEU A 41 -10.01 -2.46 -37.72
N SER A 42 -8.74 -2.55 -37.32
CA SER A 42 -8.11 -3.85 -37.13
C SER A 42 -8.66 -4.54 -35.86
N GLU A 43 -8.62 -5.86 -35.82
CA GLU A 43 -9.03 -6.61 -34.62
C GLU A 43 -8.20 -6.21 -33.39
N GLN A 44 -6.91 -5.90 -33.58
CA GLN A 44 -6.04 -5.39 -32.51
C GLN A 44 -6.53 -4.05 -31.97
N GLN A 45 -6.94 -3.14 -32.84
CA GLN A 45 -7.49 -1.84 -32.43
C GLN A 45 -8.82 -1.98 -31.68
N VAL A 46 -9.65 -2.96 -32.04
CA VAL A 46 -10.90 -3.26 -31.31
C VAL A 46 -10.61 -3.82 -29.92
N VAL A 47 -9.63 -4.72 -29.80
CA VAL A 47 -9.20 -5.27 -28.51
C VAL A 47 -8.61 -4.17 -27.62
N GLU A 48 -7.74 -3.32 -28.16
CA GLU A 48 -7.18 -2.17 -27.43
C GLU A 48 -8.26 -1.19 -26.98
N ALA A 49 -9.23 -0.88 -27.85
CA ALA A 49 -10.36 -0.01 -27.52
C ALA A 49 -11.24 -0.62 -26.42
N GLN A 50 -11.43 -1.94 -26.41
CA GLN A 50 -12.21 -2.63 -25.39
C GLN A 50 -11.48 -2.70 -24.04
N ILE A 51 -10.16 -2.94 -24.05
CA ILE A 51 -9.32 -2.88 -22.85
C ILE A 51 -9.31 -1.46 -22.28
N ALA A 52 -9.16 -0.44 -23.13
CA ALA A 52 -9.20 0.95 -22.69
C ALA A 52 -10.59 1.35 -22.19
N ALA A 53 -11.67 0.84 -22.78
CA ALA A 53 -13.03 1.07 -22.29
C ALA A 53 -13.25 0.50 -20.89
N ASN A 54 -12.71 -0.70 -20.62
CA ASN A 54 -12.82 -1.41 -19.34
C ASN A 54 -11.81 -0.91 -18.28
N GLY A 55 -10.65 -0.39 -18.69
CA GLY A 55 -9.63 0.15 -17.79
C GLY A 55 -9.96 1.53 -17.21
N TYR A 56 -10.91 2.25 -17.82
CA TYR A 56 -11.41 3.55 -17.33
C TYR A 56 -12.80 3.46 -16.68
N SER A 57 -13.40 2.28 -16.56
CA SER A 57 -14.39 2.04 -15.50
C SER A 57 -13.61 1.61 -14.26
N SER A 58 -13.54 2.46 -13.24
CA SER A 58 -13.15 1.96 -11.92
C SER A 58 -14.23 0.96 -11.51
N SER A 59 -13.92 -0.33 -11.53
CA SER A 59 -14.75 -1.30 -10.81
C SER A 59 -14.79 -0.86 -9.34
N SER A 60 -16.00 -0.78 -8.78
CA SER A 60 -16.17 -0.39 -7.39
C SER A 60 -15.41 -1.37 -6.49
N LEU A 61 -14.77 -0.86 -5.43
CA LEU A 61 -14.26 -1.71 -4.35
C LEU A 61 -15.38 -2.48 -3.65
N ASP A 62 -16.64 -2.04 -3.82
CA ASP A 62 -17.86 -2.69 -3.32
C ASP A 62 -18.42 -3.76 -4.28
N ALA A 63 -17.76 -4.03 -5.42
CA ALA A 63 -18.22 -5.08 -6.32
C ALA A 63 -17.99 -6.45 -5.68
N THR A 64 -19.09 -7.14 -5.40
CA THR A 64 -19.10 -8.52 -4.90
C THR A 64 -18.48 -9.46 -5.92
N ILE A 65 -17.56 -10.31 -5.48
CA ILE A 65 -16.99 -11.36 -6.33
C ILE A 65 -17.80 -12.63 -6.04
N GLY A 66 -18.85 -12.83 -6.83
CA GLY A 66 -19.69 -14.01 -6.78
C GLY A 66 -20.83 -13.85 -7.77
N GLY A 67 -20.88 -14.71 -8.78
CA GLY A 67 -22.05 -14.78 -9.66
C GLY A 67 -23.29 -15.14 -8.86
N GLU A 68 -24.46 -14.72 -9.35
CA GLU A 68 -25.79 -14.76 -8.69
C GLU A 68 -26.29 -16.16 -8.22
N ASP A 69 -25.46 -17.21 -8.21
CA ASP A 69 -25.91 -18.60 -8.05
C ASP A 69 -25.11 -19.47 -7.06
N SER A 70 -24.27 -18.89 -6.20
CA SER A 70 -23.60 -19.63 -5.13
C SER A 70 -23.79 -18.93 -3.79
N GLY A 71 -24.64 -19.51 -2.93
CA GLY A 71 -24.94 -19.04 -1.57
C GLY A 71 -23.80 -19.18 -0.56
N GLU A 72 -22.57 -18.90 -0.98
CA GLU A 72 -21.39 -18.77 -0.14
C GLU A 72 -21.02 -17.28 -0.09
N GLY A 73 -20.85 -16.75 1.13
CA GLY A 73 -20.80 -15.34 1.48
C GLY A 73 -20.28 -14.37 0.42
N GLU A 74 -21.01 -13.27 0.24
CA GLU A 74 -20.64 -12.10 -0.56
C GLU A 74 -19.28 -11.56 -0.08
N ALA A 75 -18.18 -12.08 -0.62
CA ALA A 75 -16.85 -11.54 -0.39
C ALA A 75 -16.66 -10.35 -1.33
N VAL A 76 -16.36 -9.20 -0.75
CA VAL A 76 -16.13 -7.98 -1.49
C VAL A 76 -14.64 -7.92 -1.85
N LEU A 77 -14.27 -7.35 -3.01
CA LEU A 77 -12.86 -7.25 -3.41
C LEU A 77 -11.98 -6.56 -2.35
N SER A 78 -12.56 -5.68 -1.52
CA SER A 78 -11.90 -5.07 -0.36
C SER A 78 -11.40 -6.07 0.68
N ASP A 79 -12.06 -7.21 0.84
CA ASP A 79 -11.72 -8.22 1.85
C ASP A 79 -10.40 -8.95 1.52
N PHE A 80 -9.96 -8.86 0.26
CA PHE A 80 -8.69 -9.39 -0.22
C PHE A 80 -7.56 -8.35 -0.22
N ILE A 81 -7.87 -7.09 0.11
CA ILE A 81 -6.86 -6.04 0.29
C ILE A 81 -6.34 -6.14 1.72
N GLY A 82 -5.21 -6.83 1.89
CA GLY A 82 -4.50 -6.87 3.16
C GLY A 82 -4.09 -5.45 3.59
N ALA A 83 -4.40 -5.11 4.85
CA ALA A 83 -3.85 -3.92 5.49
C ALA A 83 -2.51 -4.26 6.16
N GLU A 84 -1.58 -3.32 6.19
CA GLU A 84 -0.41 -3.41 7.06
C GLU A 84 -0.89 -3.52 8.51
N ASP A 85 -0.50 -4.59 9.21
CA ASP A 85 -0.77 -4.76 10.63
C ASP A 85 0.28 -3.96 11.42
N PRO A 86 -0.10 -2.85 12.10
CA PRO A 86 0.85 -2.06 12.88
C PRO A 86 1.48 -2.85 14.03
N GLY A 87 0.83 -3.92 14.49
CA GLY A 87 1.37 -4.83 15.49
C GLY A 87 2.55 -5.64 14.97
N MET A 88 2.56 -5.96 13.67
CA MET A 88 3.62 -6.73 13.03
C MET A 88 4.90 -5.87 12.85
N GLU A 89 4.74 -4.62 12.42
CA GLU A 89 5.84 -3.64 12.32
C GLU A 89 6.51 -3.39 13.68
N LEU A 90 5.72 -3.23 14.75
CA LEU A 90 6.26 -3.05 16.10
C LEU A 90 7.06 -4.28 16.59
N VAL A 91 6.63 -5.49 16.25
CA VAL A 91 7.34 -6.73 16.63
C VAL A 91 8.67 -6.84 15.89
N GLU A 92 8.71 -6.46 14.62
CA GLU A 92 9.94 -6.40 13.83
C GLU A 92 10.93 -5.37 14.40
N ASP A 93 10.45 -4.16 14.69
CA ASP A 93 11.25 -3.10 15.30
C ASP A 93 11.85 -3.52 16.65
N LEU A 94 11.05 -4.16 17.50
CA LEU A 94 11.51 -4.66 18.80
C LEU A 94 12.52 -5.81 18.64
N HIS A 95 12.32 -6.70 17.67
CA HIS A 95 13.27 -7.79 17.39
C HIS A 95 14.62 -7.26 16.91
N ALA A 96 14.63 -6.27 16.02
CA ALA A 96 15.86 -5.63 15.53
C ALA A 96 16.57 -4.81 16.63
N LEU A 97 15.79 -4.14 17.49
CA LEU A 97 16.35 -3.30 18.55
C LEU A 97 16.93 -4.10 19.74
N ALA A 98 16.32 -5.23 20.11
CA ALA A 98 16.70 -6.06 21.24
C ALA A 98 18.20 -6.45 21.29
N PRO A 99 18.82 -7.00 20.22
CA PRO A 99 20.25 -7.34 20.22
C PRO A 99 21.14 -6.10 20.31
N LEU A 100 20.75 -4.99 19.69
CA LEU A 100 21.49 -3.73 19.76
C LEU A 100 21.50 -3.18 21.19
N LEU A 101 20.36 -3.24 21.89
CA LEU A 101 20.29 -2.90 23.31
C LEU A 101 21.11 -3.84 24.19
N ALA A 102 21.26 -5.11 23.81
CA ALA A 102 22.10 -6.11 24.50
C ALA A 102 23.60 -5.83 24.37
N GLY A 103 24.03 -5.24 23.25
CA GLY A 103 25.41 -4.83 23.02
C GLY A 103 25.82 -3.52 23.70
N LEU A 104 24.90 -2.79 24.33
CA LEU A 104 25.22 -1.54 25.00
C LEU A 104 25.99 -1.76 26.30
N GLU A 105 26.96 -0.88 26.54
CA GLU A 105 27.63 -0.76 27.83
C GLU A 105 26.62 -0.55 28.97
N PRO A 106 26.84 -1.12 30.17
CA PRO A 106 25.89 -1.05 31.28
C PRO A 106 25.45 0.37 31.63
N ARG A 107 26.37 1.33 31.52
CA ARG A 107 26.12 2.74 31.80
C ARG A 107 25.17 3.37 30.78
N ASP A 108 25.33 3.06 29.50
CA ASP A 108 24.49 3.62 28.43
C ASP A 108 23.08 3.02 28.51
N ARG A 109 22.98 1.71 28.79
CA ARG A 109 21.69 1.04 29.07
C ARG A 109 20.99 1.64 30.29
N GLN A 110 21.72 1.91 31.38
CA GLN A 110 21.15 2.56 32.57
C GLN A 110 20.61 3.96 32.25
N ILE A 111 21.30 4.74 31.43
CA ILE A 111 20.85 6.08 31.04
C ILE A 111 19.57 6.01 30.18
N LEU A 112 19.47 5.03 29.28
CA LEU A 112 18.24 4.79 28.50
C LEU A 112 17.06 4.39 29.40
N GLU A 113 17.28 3.47 30.33
CA GLU A 113 16.26 3.05 31.30
C GLU A 113 15.75 4.22 32.13
N LEU A 114 16.66 5.05 32.65
CA LEU A 114 16.28 6.25 33.40
C LEU A 114 15.52 7.26 32.53
N ARG A 115 15.89 7.41 31.26
CA ARG A 115 15.30 8.40 30.35
C ARG A 115 13.94 7.98 29.80
N PHE A 116 13.80 6.72 29.40
CA PHE A 116 12.66 6.21 28.64
C PHE A 116 11.81 5.20 29.42
N GLY A 117 12.38 4.46 30.37
CA GLY A 117 11.62 3.57 31.27
C GLY A 117 11.06 4.31 32.48
N GLN A 118 11.85 5.21 33.07
CA GLN A 118 11.48 6.01 34.25
C GLN A 118 11.13 7.47 33.93
N GLU A 119 11.20 7.86 32.67
CA GLU A 119 10.84 9.18 32.16
C GLU A 119 11.56 10.38 32.80
N LEU A 120 12.72 10.16 33.42
CA LEU A 120 13.48 11.23 34.07
C LEU A 120 14.03 12.23 33.06
N THR A 121 14.07 13.50 33.45
CA THR A 121 14.77 14.54 32.68
C THR A 121 16.28 14.34 32.72
N GLN A 122 17.00 14.81 31.71
CA GLN A 122 18.47 14.71 31.67
C GLN A 122 19.15 15.40 32.87
N ALA A 123 18.52 16.43 33.44
CA ALA A 123 18.99 17.09 34.65
C ALA A 123 18.87 16.17 35.88
N GLN A 124 17.70 15.54 36.08
CA GLN A 124 17.47 14.57 37.15
C GLN A 124 18.39 13.33 37.02
N ILE A 125 18.63 12.87 35.79
CA ILE A 125 19.58 11.79 35.52
C ILE A 125 21.00 12.23 35.89
N GLY A 126 21.39 13.45 35.52
CA GLY A 126 22.70 14.01 35.87
C GLY A 126 22.92 14.08 37.38
N GLU A 127 21.92 14.59 38.11
CA GLU A 127 21.93 14.63 39.57
C GLU A 127 22.07 13.23 40.17
N ARG A 128 21.28 12.27 39.69
CA ARG A 128 21.30 10.87 40.17
C ARG A 128 22.63 10.15 39.90
N LEU A 129 23.29 10.47 38.79
CA LEU A 129 24.54 9.84 38.36
C LEU A 129 25.80 10.65 38.71
N GLY A 130 25.65 11.80 39.38
CA GLY A 130 26.77 12.68 39.74
C GLY A 130 27.50 13.30 38.54
N VAL A 131 26.79 13.54 37.43
CA VAL A 131 27.34 14.17 36.22
C VAL A 131 26.48 15.33 35.74
N SER A 132 27.02 16.20 34.89
CA SER A 132 26.23 17.31 34.35
C SER A 132 25.15 16.83 33.37
N GLN A 133 24.03 17.56 33.31
CA GLN A 133 22.97 17.34 32.31
C GLN A 133 23.54 17.29 30.87
N MET A 134 24.51 18.16 30.57
CA MET A 134 25.18 18.19 29.27
C MET A 134 25.96 16.90 28.98
N HIS A 135 26.57 16.30 30.00
CA HIS A 135 27.22 14.99 29.86
C HIS A 135 26.17 13.91 29.51
N VAL A 136 25.04 13.87 30.23
CA VAL A 136 23.94 12.94 29.94
C VAL A 136 23.41 13.13 28.52
N SER A 137 23.23 14.37 28.07
CA SER A 137 22.80 14.70 26.71
C SER A 137 23.75 14.13 25.65
N ARG A 138 25.06 14.30 25.84
CA ARG A 138 26.08 13.75 24.91
C ARG A 138 26.05 12.23 24.88
N LEU A 139 25.92 11.56 26.03
CA LEU A 139 25.83 10.11 26.10
C LEU A 139 24.57 9.61 25.38
N LEU A 140 23.41 10.19 25.67
CA LEU A 140 22.16 9.84 24.98
C LEU A 140 22.27 10.01 23.46
N ASN A 141 22.79 11.14 22.98
CA ASN A 141 22.95 11.37 21.54
C ASN A 141 23.88 10.33 20.89
N ARG A 142 24.99 9.98 21.54
CA ARG A 142 25.92 8.95 21.05
C ARG A 142 25.26 7.57 21.02
N THR A 143 24.59 7.19 22.11
CA THR A 143 23.93 5.88 22.24
C THR A 143 22.80 5.76 21.22
N LEU A 144 21.92 6.76 21.10
CA LEU A 144 20.84 6.79 20.10
C LEU A 144 21.38 6.78 18.67
N GLY A 145 22.49 7.48 18.40
CA GLY A 145 23.17 7.43 17.10
C GLY A 145 23.67 6.02 16.77
N THR A 146 24.23 5.32 17.75
CA THR A 146 24.71 3.94 17.61
C THR A 146 23.55 2.98 17.31
N LEU A 147 22.47 3.06 18.10
CA LEU A 147 21.28 2.25 17.89
C LEU A 147 20.66 2.50 16.49
N ARG A 148 20.54 3.77 16.08
CA ARG A 148 20.03 4.13 14.75
C ARG A 148 20.91 3.57 13.64
N ALA A 149 22.24 3.66 13.76
CA ALA A 149 23.15 3.11 12.76
C ALA A 149 23.02 1.58 12.66
N GLY A 150 22.87 0.89 13.79
CA GLY A 150 22.63 -0.56 13.82
C GLY A 150 21.34 -0.95 13.09
N LEU A 151 20.23 -0.26 13.40
CA LEU A 151 18.92 -0.52 12.74
C LEU A 151 18.94 -0.25 11.23
N MET A 152 19.74 0.72 10.77
CA MET A 152 19.87 1.01 9.33
C MET A 152 20.84 0.07 8.60
N SER A 153 21.65 -0.71 9.32
CA SER A 153 22.59 -1.67 8.73
C SER A 153 21.99 -3.07 8.52
N GLU A 154 20.85 -3.37 9.14
CA GLU A 154 20.11 -4.62 8.97
C GLU A 154 19.02 -4.54 7.87
N ARG A 155 18.95 -3.42 7.13
CA ARG A 155 18.00 -3.18 6.04
C ARG A 155 18.64 -3.29 4.66
#